data_AF-A0A8T6VKK8-F1
#
_entry.id   AF-A0A8T6VKK8-F1
#
_cell.length_a   1.000
_cell.length_b   1.000
_cell.length_c   1.000
_cell.angle_alpha   90.00
_cell.angle_beta   90.00
_cell.angle_gamma   90.00
#
_symmetry.space_group_name_H-M   'P 1'
#
loop_
_entity.id
_entity.type
_entity.pdbx_description
1 polymer ?
#
loop_
_entity_poly.entity_id
_entity_poly.type
_entity_poly.pdbx_seq_one_letter_code
_entity_poly.pdbx_strand_id
1 'polypeptide(L)'
;GLHITPFSIPHDAIDPVGFTIECESGNKLGVVTDIGSVTSLVKERLKGSNILLLEYNHDEEILQYSHYPWDLKQRIKGRLGHLSNTQGSELLDELCHGGLKHVILGHLSQVNNKPEVAFQSASKVLKRNGAQSEIGISVAPRKTIGEVVQI
;
A
#
# COMPACT_ATOMS: atom_id res chain seq x y z
N GLY A 1 10.35 -6.30 22.93
CA GLY A 1 11.34 -6.14 21.84
C GLY A 1 10.65 -5.86 20.52
N LEU A 2 11.33 -5.21 19.57
CA LEU A 2 10.89 -5.08 18.18
C LEU A 2 11.93 -5.74 17.26
N HIS A 3 11.46 -6.55 16.32
CA HIS A 3 12.27 -7.18 15.27
C HIS A 3 11.94 -6.53 13.94
N ILE A 4 12.94 -5.90 13.31
CA ILE A 4 12.80 -5.19 12.04
C ILE A 4 13.52 -5.99 10.96
N THR A 5 12.81 -6.35 9.89
CA THR A 5 13.38 -7.09 8.76
C THR A 5 13.18 -6.31 7.46
N PRO A 6 14.25 -5.79 6.83
CA PRO A 6 14.16 -5.19 5.51
C PRO A 6 14.04 -6.27 4.41
N PHE A 7 13.44 -5.92 3.28
CA PHE A 7 13.43 -6.74 2.07
C PHE A 7 13.43 -5.88 0.82
N SER A 8 14.09 -6.35 -0.24
CA SER A 8 14.17 -5.62 -1.51
C SER A 8 12.82 -5.52 -2.20
N ILE A 9 12.54 -4.36 -2.79
CA ILE A 9 11.36 -4.09 -3.61
C ILE A 9 11.79 -3.57 -4.99
N PRO A 10 10.95 -3.66 -6.03
CA PRO A 10 11.26 -3.06 -7.31
C PRO A 10 10.83 -1.58 -7.33
N HIS A 11 11.78 -0.66 -7.45
CA HIS A 11 11.55 0.78 -7.66
C HIS A 11 12.77 1.41 -8.34
N ASP A 12 12.61 2.57 -8.97
CA ASP A 12 13.67 3.27 -9.70
C ASP A 12 14.71 3.99 -8.80
N ALA A 13 14.79 3.62 -7.53
CA ALA A 13 15.75 4.12 -6.55
C ALA A 13 16.93 3.16 -6.37
N ILE A 14 17.99 3.64 -5.69
CA ILE A 14 19.12 2.79 -5.29
C ILE A 14 18.70 1.99 -4.05
N ASP A 15 18.56 0.67 -4.21
CA ASP A 15 18.21 -0.30 -3.16
C ASP A 15 16.95 0.07 -2.33
N PRO A 16 15.78 0.19 -2.99
CA PRO A 16 14.54 0.45 -2.29
C PRO A 16 14.16 -0.76 -1.42
N VAL A 17 13.66 -0.49 -0.22
CA VAL A 17 13.34 -1.51 0.77
C VAL A 17 11.93 -1.35 1.32
N GLY A 18 11.24 -2.47 1.46
CA GLY A 18 10.10 -2.62 2.35
C GLY A 18 10.56 -3.15 3.70
N PHE A 19 9.69 -3.08 4.71
CA PHE A 19 9.99 -3.55 6.06
C PHE A 19 8.87 -4.41 6.61
N THR A 20 9.24 -5.42 7.41
CA THR A 20 8.34 -5.99 8.40
C THR A 20 8.84 -5.65 9.79
N ILE A 21 7.91 -5.31 10.68
CA ILE A 21 8.18 -5.02 12.08
C ILE A 21 7.32 -5.94 12.91
N GLU A 22 7.95 -6.79 13.70
CA GLU A 22 7.29 -7.78 14.55
C GLU A 22 7.60 -7.47 16.01
N CYS A 23 6.57 -7.45 16.86
CA CYS A 23 6.76 -7.34 18.31
C CYS A 23 6.68 -8.71 18.98
N GLU A 24 7.16 -8.79 20.22
CA GLU A 24 7.17 -10.03 21.01
C GLU A 24 5.77 -10.64 21.23
N SER A 25 4.70 -9.84 21.17
CA SER A 25 3.33 -10.37 21.25
C SER A 25 2.89 -11.09 19.97
N GLY A 26 3.74 -11.12 18.94
CA GLY A 26 3.46 -11.76 17.66
C GLY A 26 2.75 -10.88 16.64
N ASN A 27 2.44 -9.62 16.97
CA ASN A 27 1.83 -8.71 16.01
C ASN A 27 2.87 -8.23 14.99
N LYS A 28 2.44 -8.21 13.72
CA LYS A 28 3.28 -7.87 12.58
C LYS A 28 2.73 -6.69 11.80
N LEU A 29 3.58 -5.70 11.56
CA LEU A 29 3.36 -4.58 10.66
C LEU A 29 4.16 -4.79 9.37
N GLY A 30 3.48 -4.83 8.23
CA GLY A 30 4.10 -4.81 6.91
C GLY A 30 4.08 -3.40 6.31
N VAL A 31 5.22 -2.91 5.86
CA VAL A 31 5.37 -1.59 5.25
C VAL A 31 5.94 -1.73 3.85
N VAL A 32 5.19 -1.27 2.86
CA VAL A 32 5.66 -1.16 1.47
C VAL A 32 5.11 0.12 0.82
N THR A 33 6.03 1.01 0.45
CA THR A 33 5.79 2.22 -0.33
C THR A 33 6.97 2.42 -1.27
N ASP A 34 6.82 3.28 -2.28
CA ASP A 34 7.83 3.43 -3.33
C ASP A 34 8.15 2.07 -3.98
N ILE A 35 7.12 1.47 -4.57
CA ILE A 35 7.16 0.18 -5.25
C ILE A 35 6.43 0.26 -6.60
N GLY A 36 7.10 -0.16 -7.67
CA GLY A 36 6.55 -0.15 -9.03
C GLY A 36 5.91 -1.46 -9.48
N SER A 37 6.16 -2.57 -8.78
CA SER A 37 5.54 -3.85 -9.06
C SER A 37 5.55 -4.81 -7.86
N VAL A 38 4.55 -5.68 -7.77
CA VAL A 38 4.44 -6.66 -6.69
C VAL A 38 5.19 -7.94 -7.07
N THR A 39 6.28 -8.26 -6.37
CA THR A 39 7.03 -9.52 -6.54
C THR A 39 6.57 -10.58 -5.56
N SER A 40 6.90 -11.85 -5.81
CA SER A 40 6.63 -12.94 -4.85
C SER A 40 7.26 -12.69 -3.49
N LEU A 41 8.46 -12.10 -3.45
CA LEU A 41 9.14 -11.73 -2.20
C LEU A 41 8.32 -10.72 -1.40
N VAL A 42 7.78 -9.68 -2.06
CA VAL A 42 6.92 -8.68 -1.40
C VAL A 42 5.72 -9.35 -0.75
N LYS A 43 5.03 -10.24 -1.49
CA LYS A 43 3.87 -10.96 -0.96
C LYS A 43 4.25 -11.85 0.22
N GLU A 44 5.34 -12.61 0.09
CA GLU A 44 5.83 -13.51 1.13
C GLU A 44 6.16 -12.73 2.42
N ARG A 45 6.86 -11.60 2.30
CA ARG A 45 7.25 -10.77 3.43
C ARG A 45 6.05 -10.14 4.12
N LEU A 46 5.08 -9.63 3.36
CA LEU A 46 3.89 -8.98 3.91
C LEU A 46 2.84 -9.97 4.44
N LYS A 47 2.90 -11.24 4.04
CA LYS A 47 1.95 -12.27 4.49
C LYS A 47 1.90 -12.37 6.01
N GLY A 48 0.68 -12.52 6.53
CA GLY A 48 0.43 -12.67 7.96
C GLY A 48 0.51 -11.36 8.76
N SER A 49 0.76 -10.21 8.12
CA SER A 49 0.72 -8.91 8.80
C SER A 49 -0.67 -8.63 9.37
N ASN A 50 -0.71 -8.07 10.58
CA ASN A 50 -1.92 -7.57 11.24
C ASN A 50 -2.22 -6.13 10.84
N ILE A 51 -1.17 -5.37 10.51
CA ILE A 51 -1.29 -4.02 9.94
C ILE A 51 -0.49 -3.97 8.64
N LEU A 52 -1.04 -3.34 7.62
CA LEU A 52 -0.35 -3.08 6.37
C LEU A 52 -0.31 -1.58 6.08
N LEU A 53 0.85 -1.05 5.71
CA LEU A 53 0.99 0.25 5.04
C LEU A 53 1.36 -0.06 3.57
N LEU A 54 0.42 0.18 2.66
CA LEU A 54 0.55 -0.17 1.23
C LEU A 54 0.55 1.07 0.35
N GLU A 55 1.27 1.01 -0.77
CA GLU A 55 1.23 2.07 -1.77
C GLU A 55 -0.09 2.11 -2.54
N TYR A 56 -0.70 3.29 -2.54
CA TYR A 56 -1.86 3.66 -3.34
C TYR A 56 -1.54 4.96 -4.06
N ASN A 57 -0.62 4.91 -5.03
CA ASN A 57 0.01 6.13 -5.53
C ASN A 57 -0.95 6.96 -6.37
N HIS A 58 -1.49 6.38 -7.43
CA HIS A 58 -2.30 7.10 -8.40
C HIS A 58 -3.59 6.34 -8.71
N ASP A 59 -4.63 7.10 -9.03
CA ASP A 59 -5.75 6.59 -9.79
C ASP A 59 -5.40 6.61 -11.28
N GLU A 60 -5.71 5.52 -11.97
CA GLU A 60 -5.35 5.29 -13.36
C GLU A 60 -6.01 6.29 -14.30
N GLU A 61 -7.29 6.60 -14.10
CA GLU A 61 -8.01 7.56 -14.93
C GLU A 61 -7.52 8.98 -14.64
N ILE A 62 -7.34 9.35 -13.36
CA ILE A 62 -6.81 10.67 -13.02
C ILE A 62 -5.41 10.84 -13.62
N LEU A 63 -4.53 9.85 -13.53
CA LEU A 63 -3.19 9.91 -14.14
C LEU A 63 -3.29 10.06 -15.66
N GLN A 64 -4.14 9.27 -16.32
CA GLN A 64 -4.32 9.30 -17.78
C GLN A 64 -4.73 10.69 -18.28
N TYR A 65 -5.67 11.34 -17.60
CA TYR A 65 -6.22 12.64 -18.00
C TYR A 65 -5.55 13.85 -17.33
N SER A 66 -4.53 13.64 -16.49
CA SER A 66 -3.78 14.72 -15.85
C SER A 66 -2.98 15.57 -16.85
N HIS A 67 -2.51 16.73 -16.39
CA HIS A 67 -1.66 17.64 -17.15
C HIS A 67 -0.19 17.17 -17.27
N TYR A 68 0.17 16.02 -16.72
CA TYR A 68 1.55 15.53 -16.78
C TYR A 68 1.96 15.22 -18.23
N PRO A 69 3.22 15.50 -18.62
CA PRO A 69 3.75 15.05 -19.89
C PRO A 69 3.64 13.52 -20.01
N TRP A 70 3.50 13.03 -21.24
CA TRP A 70 3.31 11.61 -21.51
C TRP A 70 4.42 10.74 -20.90
N ASP A 71 5.67 11.16 -21.02
CA ASP A 71 6.82 10.40 -20.50
C ASP A 71 6.77 10.25 -18.98
N LEU A 72 6.30 11.27 -18.27
CA LEU A 72 6.11 11.20 -16.82
C LEU A 72 4.98 10.25 -16.46
N LYS A 73 3.85 10.27 -17.20
CA LYS A 73 2.76 9.29 -17.01
C LYS A 73 3.26 7.86 -17.24
N GLN A 74 4.10 7.63 -18.25
CA GLN A 74 4.69 6.31 -18.51
C GLN A 74 5.63 5.85 -17.40
N ARG A 75 6.46 6.76 -16.88
CA ARG A 75 7.36 6.45 -15.76
C ARG A 75 6.58 6.07 -14.51
N ILE A 76 5.56 6.84 -14.14
CA ILE A 76 4.74 6.59 -12.93
C ILE A 76 4.07 5.23 -12.99
N LYS A 77 3.42 4.87 -14.10
CA LYS A 77 2.72 3.58 -14.25
C LYS A 77 3.63 2.41 -14.62
N GLY A 78 4.92 2.66 -14.80
CA GLY A 78 5.90 1.65 -15.20
C GLY A 78 6.20 0.67 -14.06
N ARG A 79 6.79 -0.48 -14.40
CA ARG A 79 7.13 -1.55 -13.43
C ARG A 79 8.10 -1.14 -12.31
N LEU A 80 8.78 0.00 -12.47
CA LEU A 80 9.71 0.59 -11.51
C LEU A 80 9.23 1.95 -11.00
N GLY A 81 8.03 2.39 -11.40
CA GLY A 81 7.39 3.60 -10.89
C GLY A 81 6.65 3.29 -9.60
N HIS A 82 5.32 3.47 -9.62
CA HIS A 82 4.48 3.32 -8.44
C HIS A 82 3.25 2.47 -8.71
N LEU A 83 2.78 1.74 -7.70
CA LEU A 83 1.51 1.02 -7.78
C LEU A 83 0.32 1.99 -7.91
N SER A 84 -0.60 1.64 -8.79
CA SER A 84 -1.91 2.28 -8.86
C SER A 84 -2.82 1.87 -7.70
N ASN A 85 -3.94 2.56 -7.54
CA ASN A 85 -4.99 2.19 -6.59
C ASN A 85 -5.54 0.78 -6.85
N THR A 86 -5.58 0.32 -8.12
CA THR A 86 -6.01 -1.04 -8.45
C THR A 86 -4.96 -2.06 -8.05
N GLN A 87 -3.69 -1.82 -8.37
CA GLN A 87 -2.59 -2.74 -8.02
C GLN A 87 -2.38 -2.85 -6.51
N GLY A 88 -2.48 -1.75 -5.77
CA GLY A 88 -2.47 -1.77 -4.30
C GLY A 88 -3.63 -2.59 -3.73
N SER A 89 -4.80 -2.49 -4.34
CA SER A 89 -6.00 -3.26 -3.98
C SER A 89 -5.89 -4.75 -4.33
N GLU A 90 -5.25 -5.11 -5.45
CA GLU A 90 -4.93 -6.50 -5.78
C GLU A 90 -3.97 -7.11 -4.76
N LEU A 91 -2.92 -6.38 -4.38
CA LEU A 91 -2.01 -6.81 -3.31
C LEU A 91 -2.75 -6.98 -1.98
N LEU A 92 -3.63 -6.04 -1.63
CA LEU A 92 -4.44 -6.14 -0.42
C LEU A 92 -5.33 -7.39 -0.42
N ASP A 93 -5.95 -7.71 -1.57
CA ASP A 93 -6.78 -8.91 -1.73
C ASP A 93 -5.99 -10.19 -1.44
N GLU A 94 -4.78 -10.30 -2.00
CA GLU A 94 -3.89 -11.45 -1.80
C GLU A 94 -3.38 -11.57 -0.35
N LEU A 95 -3.26 -10.45 0.35
CA LEU A 95 -2.78 -10.38 1.73
C LEU A 95 -3.91 -10.45 2.76
N CYS A 96 -5.18 -10.41 2.35
CA CYS A 96 -6.32 -10.40 3.26
C CYS A 96 -6.47 -11.77 3.96
N HIS A 97 -6.51 -11.75 5.30
CA HIS A 97 -6.71 -12.94 6.14
C HIS A 97 -7.41 -12.54 7.46
N GLY A 98 -7.92 -13.51 8.21
CA GLY A 98 -8.69 -13.23 9.44
C GLY A 98 -7.91 -12.54 10.58
N GLY A 99 -6.58 -12.52 10.50
CA GLY A 99 -5.73 -11.79 11.44
C GLY A 99 -5.36 -10.37 11.01
N LEU A 100 -5.69 -9.95 9.77
CA LEU A 100 -5.51 -8.57 9.33
C LEU A 100 -6.51 -7.68 10.09
N LYS A 101 -6.03 -6.59 10.68
CA LYS A 101 -6.83 -5.68 11.51
C LYS A 101 -6.93 -4.28 10.92
N HIS A 102 -5.89 -3.81 10.24
CA HIS A 102 -5.89 -2.47 9.68
C HIS A 102 -5.04 -2.34 8.41
N VAL A 103 -5.49 -1.51 7.48
CA VAL A 103 -4.74 -1.14 6.27
C VAL A 103 -4.64 0.39 6.19
N ILE A 104 -3.42 0.87 6.03
CA ILE A 104 -3.07 2.27 5.86
C ILE A 104 -2.68 2.46 4.38
N LEU A 105 -3.40 3.34 3.70
CA LEU A 105 -3.14 3.68 2.29
C LEU A 105 -2.10 4.79 2.25
N GLY A 106 -0.89 4.46 1.80
CA GLY A 106 0.28 5.31 1.82
C GLY A 106 0.74 5.78 0.44
N HIS A 107 1.64 6.75 0.45
CA HIS A 107 2.29 7.30 -0.76
C HIS A 107 1.29 7.78 -1.82
N LEU A 108 0.22 8.50 -1.45
CA LEU A 108 -0.72 9.04 -2.43
C LEU A 108 -0.12 10.22 -3.21
N SER A 109 -0.01 10.10 -4.53
CA SER A 109 0.38 11.18 -5.44
C SER A 109 -0.52 12.40 -5.24
N GLN A 110 0.11 13.59 -5.18
CA GLN A 110 -0.59 14.84 -4.96
C GLN A 110 -1.55 15.24 -6.08
N VAL A 111 -1.16 14.94 -7.32
CA VAL A 111 -1.86 15.38 -8.53
C VAL A 111 -2.79 14.29 -9.03
N ASN A 112 -2.30 13.05 -9.06
CA ASN A 112 -2.98 11.92 -9.69
C ASN A 112 -3.77 11.02 -8.74
N ASN A 113 -4.08 11.48 -7.52
CA ASN A 113 -4.90 10.71 -6.59
C ASN A 113 -5.63 11.59 -5.59
N LYS A 114 -6.73 11.06 -5.03
CA LYS A 114 -7.49 11.67 -3.95
C LYS A 114 -7.74 10.64 -2.83
N PRO A 115 -7.67 11.03 -1.55
CA PRO A 115 -7.90 10.13 -0.43
C PRO A 115 -9.17 9.28 -0.55
N GLU A 116 -10.27 9.90 -0.97
CA GLU A 116 -11.56 9.24 -1.13
C GLU A 116 -11.56 8.16 -2.22
N VAL A 117 -10.78 8.34 -3.29
CA VAL A 117 -10.68 7.37 -4.39
C VAL A 117 -9.87 6.15 -3.96
N ALA A 118 -8.72 6.39 -3.31
CA ALA A 118 -7.90 5.32 -2.74
C ALA A 118 -8.69 4.50 -1.69
N PHE A 119 -9.39 5.19 -0.79
CA PHE A 119 -10.23 4.56 0.24
C PHE A 119 -11.33 3.69 -0.39
N GLN A 120 -12.01 4.20 -1.42
CA GLN A 120 -13.04 3.44 -2.13
C GLN A 120 -12.46 2.20 -2.83
N SER A 121 -11.27 2.30 -3.43
CA SER A 121 -10.60 1.15 -4.06
C SER A 121 -10.33 0.04 -3.04
N ALA A 122 -9.69 0.36 -1.92
CA ALA A 122 -9.41 -0.61 -0.85
C ALA A 122 -10.69 -1.19 -0.23
N SER A 123 -11.68 -0.33 0.04
CA SER A 123 -12.96 -0.74 0.62
C SER A 123 -13.71 -1.74 -0.26
N LYS A 124 -13.67 -1.59 -1.59
CA LYS A 124 -14.33 -2.51 -2.53
C LYS A 124 -13.76 -3.93 -2.41
N VAL A 125 -12.44 -4.06 -2.29
CA VAL A 125 -11.77 -5.36 -2.12
C VAL A 125 -12.16 -6.01 -0.79
N LEU A 126 -12.09 -5.26 0.30
CA LEU A 126 -12.44 -5.80 1.63
C LEU A 126 -13.92 -6.17 1.75
N LYS A 127 -14.82 -5.45 1.07
CA LYS A 127 -16.25 -5.81 0.95
C LYS A 127 -16.44 -7.15 0.27
N ARG A 128 -15.75 -7.37 -0.85
CA ARG A 128 -15.84 -8.61 -1.63
C ARG A 128 -15.42 -9.83 -0.80
N ASN A 129 -14.44 -9.66 0.08
CA ASN A 129 -13.97 -10.72 0.98
C ASN A 129 -14.83 -10.88 2.25
N GLY A 130 -15.92 -10.12 2.40
CA GLY A 130 -16.77 -10.14 3.60
C GLY A 130 -16.09 -9.58 4.86
N ALA A 131 -14.91 -8.97 4.73
CA ALA A 131 -14.06 -8.58 5.86
C ALA A 131 -14.14 -7.08 6.20
N GLN A 132 -14.91 -6.29 5.43
CA GLN A 132 -14.90 -4.82 5.55
C GLN A 132 -15.33 -4.30 6.93
N SER A 133 -16.21 -5.02 7.63
CA SER A 133 -16.65 -4.63 8.98
C SER A 133 -15.63 -4.93 10.08
N GLU A 134 -14.59 -5.72 9.77
CA GLU A 134 -13.61 -6.21 10.75
C GLU A 134 -12.21 -5.59 10.57
N ILE A 135 -11.95 -4.99 9.40
CA ILE A 135 -10.65 -4.42 9.04
C ILE A 135 -10.78 -2.90 8.93
N GLY A 136 -10.04 -2.17 9.77
CA GLY A 136 -9.93 -0.72 9.67
C GLY A 136 -9.19 -0.28 8.41
N ILE A 137 -9.62 0.84 7.83
CA ILE A 137 -8.96 1.45 6.67
C ILE A 137 -8.70 2.91 6.99
N SER A 138 -7.46 3.37 6.84
CA SER A 138 -7.11 4.79 6.93
C SER A 138 -6.26 5.22 5.74
N VAL A 139 -6.29 6.51 5.42
CA VAL A 139 -5.42 7.10 4.39
C VAL A 139 -4.37 7.94 5.09
N ALA A 140 -3.10 7.67 4.83
CA ALA A 140 -1.99 8.41 5.43
C ALA A 140 -2.04 9.88 4.97
N PRO A 141 -2.12 10.86 5.88
CA PRO A 141 -2.09 12.27 5.50
C PRO A 141 -0.72 12.67 4.96
N ARG A 142 -0.70 13.60 4.00
CA ARG A 142 0.53 13.99 3.29
C ARG A 142 1.45 14.92 4.08
N LYS A 143 0.90 15.71 5.01
CA LYS A 143 1.62 16.82 5.67
C LYS A 143 1.42 16.86 7.19
N THR A 144 0.66 15.94 7.75
CA THR A 144 0.32 15.90 9.18
C THR A 144 0.58 14.51 9.73
N ILE A 145 0.52 14.38 11.05
CA ILE A 145 0.56 13.07 11.71
C ILE A 145 -0.76 12.34 11.40
N GLY A 146 -0.66 11.05 11.11
CA GLY A 146 -1.81 10.17 10.90
C GLY A 146 -2.50 9.75 12.20
N GLU A 147 -3.59 9.01 12.06
CA GLU A 147 -4.29 8.43 13.19
C GLU A 147 -3.44 7.35 13.89
N VAL A 148 -3.60 7.22 15.21
CA VAL A 148 -2.98 6.13 15.96
C VAL A 148 -3.82 4.87 15.74
N VAL A 149 -3.19 3.83 15.20
CA VAL A 149 -3.79 2.51 15.02
C VAL A 149 -3.37 1.61 16.19
N GLN A 150 -4.35 0.99 16.85
CA GLN A 150 -4.14 0.07 17.97
C GLN A 150 -4.69 -1.31 17.61
N ILE A 151 -3.94 -2.36 17.92
CA ILE A 151 -4.30 -3.77 17.67
C ILE A 151 -3.89 -4.67 18.82
#